data_AF-A0A1G7J397-F1
#
_entry.id   AF-A0A1G7J397-F1
#
_cell.length_a   1.000
_cell.length_b   1.000
_cell.length_c   1.000
_cell.angle_alpha   90.00
_cell.angle_beta   90.00
_cell.angle_gamma   90.00
#
_symmetry.space_group_name_H-M   'P 1'
#
loop_
_entity.id
_entity.type
_entity.pdbx_description
1 polymer ?
#
loop_
_entity_poly.entity_id
_entity_poly.type
_entity_poly.pdbx_seq_one_letter_code
_entity_poly.pdbx_strand_id
1 'polypeptide(L)'
;MNLNTNYQNILFPYAYNILGSVDDAMDAIQDVITKYISSSKPNIENEISYLIKGIINQSINIKKPLWIKYDFQNLLQRKKLPQT
;
A
#
# COMPACT_ATOMS: atom_id res chain seq x y z
N MET A 1 -24.46 -9.16 -2.97
CA MET A 1 -23.24 -8.76 -3.73
C MET A 1 -22.07 -8.76 -2.77
N ASN A 2 -20.99 -9.46 -3.09
CA ASN A 2 -19.79 -9.52 -2.25
C ASN A 2 -19.07 -8.16 -2.27
N LEU A 3 -18.89 -7.53 -1.11
CA LEU A 3 -18.24 -6.22 -0.94
C LEU A 3 -16.86 -6.14 -1.62
N ASN A 4 -16.14 -7.28 -1.66
CA ASN A 4 -14.80 -7.41 -2.24
C ASN A 4 -14.75 -7.14 -3.75
N THR A 5 -15.78 -7.52 -4.51
CA THR A 5 -15.75 -7.45 -5.98
C THR A 5 -15.89 -6.00 -6.48
N ASN A 6 -16.54 -5.10 -5.72
CA ASN A 6 -16.73 -3.72 -6.13
C ASN A 6 -15.47 -2.86 -5.96
N TYR A 7 -14.76 -2.98 -4.83
CA TYR A 7 -13.52 -2.22 -4.63
C TYR A 7 -12.39 -2.72 -5.53
N GLN A 8 -12.29 -4.03 -5.79
CA GLN A 8 -11.26 -4.58 -6.68
C GLN A 8 -11.29 -3.91 -8.06
N ASN A 9 -12.46 -3.79 -8.69
CA ASN A 9 -12.59 -3.15 -10.00
C ASN A 9 -12.17 -1.67 -10.00
N ILE A 10 -12.46 -0.95 -8.91
CA ILE A 10 -12.09 0.47 -8.76
C ILE A 10 -10.58 0.62 -8.52
N LEU A 11 -9.99 -0.24 -7.69
CA LEU A 11 -8.61 -0.11 -7.24
C LEU A 11 -7.59 -0.70 -8.23
N PHE A 12 -7.99 -1.72 -9.00
CA PHE A 12 -7.13 -2.40 -9.97
C PHE A 12 -6.40 -1.48 -10.95
N PRO A 13 -7.03 -0.53 -11.65
CA PRO A 13 -6.31 0.34 -12.57
C PRO A 13 -5.21 1.16 -11.88
N TYR A 14 -5.39 1.57 -10.62
CA TYR A 14 -4.36 2.30 -9.87
C TYR A 14 -3.17 1.41 -9.53
N ALA A 15 -3.44 0.19 -9.04
CA ALA A 15 -2.39 -0.76 -8.68
C ALA A 15 -1.62 -1.24 -9.91
N TYR A 16 -2.33 -1.66 -10.97
CA TYR A 16 -1.74 -2.20 -12.19
C TYR A 16 -0.89 -1.17 -12.93
N ASN A 17 -1.32 0.09 -13.01
CA ASN A 17 -0.53 1.15 -13.64
C ASN A 17 0.80 1.42 -12.91
N ILE A 18 0.86 1.14 -11.60
CA ILE A 18 2.09 1.30 -10.81
C ILE A 18 2.94 0.03 -10.90
N LEU A 19 2.36 -1.14 -10.66
CA LEU A 19 3.08 -2.41 -10.49
C LEU A 19 3.38 -3.13 -11.81
N GLY A 20 2.53 -2.96 -12.83
CA GLY A 20 2.70 -3.56 -14.16
C GLY A 20 2.43 -5.07 -14.22
N SER A 21 1.94 -5.66 -13.13
CA SER A 21 1.66 -7.09 -13.00
C SER A 21 0.26 -7.27 -12.42
N VAL A 22 -0.51 -8.20 -13.00
CA VAL A 22 -1.87 -8.52 -12.55
C VAL A 22 -1.82 -9.12 -11.15
N ASP A 23 -0.90 -10.06 -10.92
CA ASP A 23 -0.75 -10.76 -9.66
C ASP A 23 -0.34 -9.79 -8.54
N ASP A 24 0.70 -8.98 -8.77
CA ASP A 24 1.15 -7.99 -7.78
C ASP A 24 0.06 -6.95 -7.47
N ALA A 25 -0.73 -6.56 -8.48
CA ALA A 25 -1.85 -5.64 -8.30
C ALA A 25 -2.96 -6.26 -7.43
N MET A 26 -3.33 -7.51 -7.68
CA MET A 26 -4.34 -8.21 -6.89
C MET A 26 -3.87 -8.45 -5.45
N ASP A 27 -2.61 -8.82 -5.26
CA ASP A 27 -2.00 -8.98 -3.94
C ASP A 27 -2.01 -7.66 -3.16
N ALA A 28 -1.63 -6.55 -3.81
CA ALA A 28 -1.68 -5.23 -3.19
C ALA A 28 -3.10 -4.80 -2.78
N ILE A 29 -4.10 -5.10 -3.61
CA ILE A 29 -5.52 -4.82 -3.31
C ILE A 29 -5.99 -5.65 -2.14
N GLN A 30 -5.67 -6.95 -2.13
CA GLN A 30 -6.04 -7.85 -1.05
C GLN A 30 -5.45 -7.37 0.29
N ASP A 31 -4.19 -6.93 0.28
CA ASP A 31 -3.50 -6.34 1.44
C ASP A 31 -4.24 -5.11 1.99
N VAL A 32 -4.61 -4.18 1.12
CA VAL A 32 -5.28 -2.93 1.51
C VAL A 32 -6.68 -3.19 2.04
N ILE A 33 -7.47 -4.02 1.36
CA ILE A 33 -8.82 -4.38 1.79
C ILE A 33 -8.78 -5.12 3.13
N THR A 34 -7.84 -6.06 3.31
CA THR A 34 -7.70 -6.80 4.56
C THR A 34 -7.35 -5.88 5.72
N LYS A 35 -6.41 -4.95 5.53
CA LYS A 35 -6.05 -3.93 6.53
C LYS A 35 -7.24 -3.01 6.85
N TYR A 36 -8.01 -2.64 5.83
CA TYR A 36 -9.18 -1.80 6.00
C TYR A 36 -10.27 -2.49 6.83
N ILE A 37 -10.65 -3.73 6.48
CA ILE A 37 -11.69 -4.49 7.19
C ILE A 37 -11.25 -4.83 8.63
N SER A 38 -9.97 -5.15 8.83
CA SER A 38 -9.43 -5.46 10.17
C SER A 38 -9.25 -4.24 11.07
N SER A 39 -9.27 -3.02 10.51
CA SER A 39 -9.22 -1.81 11.32
C SER A 39 -10.56 -1.61 12.04
N SER A 40 -10.55 -1.65 13.38
CA SER A 40 -11.77 -1.48 14.17
C SER A 40 -12.23 -0.02 14.10
N LYS A 41 -13.17 0.27 13.20
CA LYS A 41 -13.90 1.54 13.06
C LYS A 41 -13.08 2.72 12.58
N PRO A 42 -12.73 2.79 11.29
CA PRO A 42 -12.34 4.05 10.73
C PRO A 42 -13.63 4.84 10.43
N ASN A 43 -13.88 5.94 11.14
CA ASN A 43 -14.96 6.89 10.81
C ASN A 43 -14.59 7.64 9.53
N ILE A 44 -14.49 6.91 8.42
CA ILE A 44 -14.08 7.43 7.13
C ILE A 44 -15.33 7.92 6.41
N GLU A 45 -15.37 9.22 6.19
CA GLU A 45 -16.43 9.90 5.45
C GLU A 45 -16.46 9.48 3.96
N ASN A 46 -15.30 9.26 3.35
CA ASN A 46 -15.18 8.80 1.97
C ASN A 46 -14.26 7.57 1.86
N GLU A 47 -14.88 6.40 1.96
CA GLU A 47 -14.22 5.10 1.95
C GLU A 47 -13.44 4.84 0.65
N ILE A 48 -14.01 5.19 -0.50
CA ILE A 48 -13.37 4.99 -1.81
C ILE A 48 -12.09 5.82 -1.89
N SER A 49 -12.14 7.12 -1.53
CA SER A 49 -10.95 7.97 -1.55
C SER A 49 -9.87 7.48 -0.58
N TYR A 50 -10.27 6.96 0.59
CA TYR A 50 -9.33 6.35 1.54
C TYR A 50 -8.65 5.11 0.95
N LEU A 51 -9.42 4.20 0.34
CA LEU A 51 -8.90 2.98 -0.28
C LEU A 51 -8.02 3.28 -1.50
N ILE A 52 -8.36 4.27 -2.33
CA ILE A 52 -7.52 4.72 -3.45
C ILE A 52 -6.18 5.24 -2.93
N LYS A 53 -6.19 6.05 -1.86
CA LYS A 53 -4.95 6.51 -1.22
C LYS A 53 -4.13 5.33 -0.66
N GLY A 54 -4.81 4.37 -0.05
CA GLY A 54 -4.22 3.13 0.46
C GLY A 54 -3.51 2.33 -0.65
N ILE A 55 -4.18 2.10 -1.78
CA ILE A 55 -3.63 1.28 -2.87
C ILE A 55 -2.46 1.95 -3.57
N ILE A 56 -2.50 3.27 -3.78
CA ILE A 56 -1.36 4.00 -4.35
C ILE A 56 -0.13 3.87 -3.44
N ASN A 57 -0.30 4.08 -2.13
CA ASN A 57 0.79 3.98 -1.16
C ASN A 57 1.36 2.55 -1.07
N GLN A 58 0.49 1.54 -1.04
CA GLN A 58 0.89 0.13 -1.01
C GLN A 58 1.66 -0.23 -2.30
N SER A 59 1.16 0.17 -3.47
CA SER A 59 1.77 -0.14 -4.77
C SER A 59 3.14 0.53 -4.92
N ILE A 60 3.28 1.78 -4.49
CA ILE A 60 4.59 2.46 -4.45
C ILE A 60 5.56 1.74 -3.51
N ASN A 61 5.08 1.28 -2.35
CA ASN A 61 5.92 0.56 -1.39
C ASN A 61 6.38 -0.82 -1.90
N ILE A 62 5.53 -1.53 -2.64
CA ILE A 62 5.90 -2.82 -3.28
C ILE A 62 6.90 -2.57 -4.41
N LYS A 63 6.64 -1.58 -5.28
CA LYS A 63 7.53 -1.24 -6.39
C LYS A 63 8.92 -0.77 -5.92
N LYS A 64 8.98 -0.14 -4.73
CA LYS A 64 10.26 0.24 -4.13
C LYS A 64 11.06 -1.03 -3.81
N PRO A 65 12.27 -1.17 -4.37
CA PRO A 65 13.14 -2.29 -4.05
C PRO A 65 13.41 -2.34 -2.55
N LEU A 66 13.33 -3.54 -1.97
CA LEU A 66 13.58 -3.75 -0.54
C LEU A 66 14.94 -3.19 -0.10
N TRP A 67 16.00 -3.34 -0.92
CA TRP A 67 17.33 -2.84 -0.62
C TRP A 67 17.39 -1.31 -0.46
N ILE A 68 16.57 -0.56 -1.21
CA ILE A 68 16.45 0.90 -1.04
C ILE A 68 15.84 1.23 0.33
N LYS A 69 14.81 0.49 0.76
CA LYS A 69 14.21 0.66 2.09
C LYS A 69 15.22 0.34 3.22
N TYR A 70 16.00 -0.72 3.08
CA TYR A 70 17.05 -1.07 4.04
C TYR A 70 18.15 -0.01 4.10
N ASP A 71 18.60 0.50 2.93
CA ASP A 71 19.63 1.52 2.87
C ASP A 71 19.19 2.83 3.55
N PHE A 72 17.97 3.31 3.29
CA PHE A 72 17.42 4.49 4.00
C PHE A 72 17.36 4.30 5.52
N GLN A 73 16.93 3.13 6.01
CA GLN A 73 16.89 2.85 7.45
C GLN A 73 18.29 2.83 8.07
N ASN A 74 19.26 2.23 7.39
CA ASN A 74 20.66 2.20 7.80
C ASN A 74 21.28 3.62 7.81
N LEU A 75 20.96 4.45 6.81
CA LEU A 75 21.40 5.85 6.75
C LEU A 75 20.84 6.69 7.91
N LEU A 76 19.57 6.49 8.26
CA LEU A 76 18.96 7.17 9.41
C LEU A 76 19.58 6.74 10.75
N GLN A 77 19.93 5.46 10.90
CA GLN A 77 20.61 4.96 12.10
C GLN A 77 22.04 5.52 12.21
N ARG A 78 22.79 5.55 11.11
CA ARG A 78 24.15 6.14 11.06
C ARG A 78 24.15 7.62 11.42
N LYS A 79 23.15 8.39 10.97
CA LYS A 79 23.02 9.83 11.31
C LYS A 79 22.65 10.09 12.78
N LYS A 80 22.14 9.09 13.50
CA LYS A 80 21.77 9.19 14.92
C LYS A 80 22.88 8.77 15.88
N LEU A 81 23.96 8.16 15.37
CA LEU A 81 25.14 7.83 16.18
C LEU A 81 26.01 9.09 16.33
N PRO A 82 26.41 9.48 17.55
CA PRO A 82 27.42 10.51 17.72
C PRO A 82 28.70 10.03 17.06
N GLN A 83 29.22 10.81 16.11
CA GLN A 83 30.53 10.55 15.52
C GLN A 83 31.56 10.84 16.61
N THR A 84 32.26 9.80 17.06
CA THR A 84 33.43 9.89 17.97
C THR A 84 34.57 10.65 17.33
#